data_AF-M6UJK9-F1
#
_entry.id   AF-M6UJK9-F1
#
_cell.length_a   1.000
_cell.length_b   1.000
_cell.length_c   1.000
_cell.angle_alpha   90.00
_cell.angle_beta   90.00
_cell.angle_gamma   90.00
#
_symmetry.space_group_name_H-M   'P 1'
#
loop_
_entity.id
_entity.type
_entity.pdbx_description
1 polymer ?
#
loop_
_entity_poly.entity_id
_entity_poly.type
_entity_poly.pdbx_seq_one_letter_code
_entity_poly.pdbx_strand_id
1 'polypeptide(L)'
;MSLPEYSDLMDFKYTPKGVVFHAIDFSGYSGIVNIPDSLRSYNGFFEDTERRRVGFRVQNGSVYRETNIANIYSNDPQIPQFNKLFSLANVHIPNFSQSIKTYDFDSGGTSVPLPESVKDWLDKIFKEIKDILLIGLCIYLAWKIFGDEIMGRKKR
;
A
#
# COMPACT_ATOMS: atom_id res chain seq x y z
N MET A 1 -26.25 13.23 25.28
CA MET A 1 -25.49 13.87 24.18
C MET A 1 -24.69 12.75 23.54
N SER A 2 -25.02 12.43 22.29
CA SER A 2 -24.51 11.28 21.53
C SER A 2 -22.99 11.39 21.33
N LEU A 3 -22.32 10.23 21.38
CA LEU A 3 -20.95 10.08 20.90
C LEU A 3 -20.89 10.58 19.43
N PRO A 4 -19.82 11.28 19.02
CA PRO A 4 -19.71 11.75 17.65
C PRO A 4 -19.64 10.55 16.68
N GLU A 5 -20.24 10.72 15.51
CA GLU A 5 -20.08 9.82 14.36
C GLU A 5 -18.59 9.53 14.10
N TYR A 6 -18.25 8.25 14.04
CA TYR A 6 -16.94 7.79 13.60
C TYR A 6 -16.80 8.12 12.12
N SER A 7 -16.20 9.27 11.83
CA SER A 7 -15.75 9.68 10.51
C SER A 7 -14.82 8.62 9.90
N ASP A 8 -14.95 8.38 8.60
CA ASP A 8 -14.24 7.41 7.75
C ASP A 8 -12.68 7.52 7.71
N LEU A 9 -12.03 7.98 8.79
CA LEU A 9 -10.62 8.38 8.88
C LEU A 9 -9.92 7.72 10.09
N MET A 10 -10.17 6.44 10.35
CA MET A 10 -9.34 5.70 11.31
C MET A 10 -8.09 5.18 10.61
N ASP A 11 -6.94 5.71 11.01
CA ASP A 11 -5.64 5.29 10.54
C ASP A 11 -5.23 3.98 11.22
N PHE A 12 -5.06 2.93 10.42
CA PHE A 12 -4.64 1.65 10.95
C PHE A 12 -3.12 1.62 11.07
N LYS A 13 -2.63 1.05 12.17
CA LYS A 13 -1.21 0.75 12.34
C LYS A 13 -0.76 -0.12 11.18
N TYR A 14 0.09 0.43 10.33
CA TYR A 14 0.63 -0.31 9.19
C TYR A 14 1.76 -1.21 9.67
N THR A 15 1.81 -2.45 9.13
CA THR A 15 2.96 -3.34 9.30
C THR A 15 3.80 -3.25 8.04
N PRO A 16 4.97 -2.57 8.08
CA PRO A 16 5.87 -2.48 6.94
C PRO A 16 6.32 -3.85 6.45
N LYS A 17 6.43 -4.00 5.13
CA LYS A 17 7.07 -5.16 4.50
C LYS A 17 8.59 -5.02 4.48
N GLY A 18 9.05 -3.81 4.19
CA GLY A 18 10.45 -3.45 4.18
C GLY A 18 10.72 -2.30 5.14
N VAL A 19 11.65 -1.46 4.73
CA VAL A 19 11.97 -0.23 5.44
C VAL A 19 11.09 0.88 4.87
N VAL A 20 10.42 1.62 5.76
CA VAL A 20 9.67 2.80 5.35
C VAL A 20 10.60 4.01 5.35
N PHE A 21 10.45 4.82 4.31
CA PHE A 21 11.22 6.02 4.10
C PHE A 21 10.29 7.21 3.96
N HIS A 22 10.67 8.32 4.60
CA HIS A 22 10.13 9.63 4.27
C HIS A 22 10.94 10.23 3.14
N ALA A 23 10.26 10.67 2.08
CA ALA A 23 10.89 11.24 0.90
C ALA A 23 10.43 12.67 0.64
N ILE A 24 11.38 13.51 0.27
CA ILE A 24 11.18 14.77 -0.42
C ILE A 24 11.49 14.54 -1.88
N ASP A 25 10.46 14.69 -2.72
CA ASP A 25 10.52 14.57 -4.16
C ASP A 25 10.55 15.96 -4.80
N PHE A 26 11.64 16.24 -5.50
CA PHE A 26 11.90 17.49 -6.20
C PHE A 26 11.98 17.28 -7.72
N SER A 27 11.39 16.19 -8.22
CA SER A 27 11.28 15.93 -9.67
C SER A 27 10.47 16.99 -10.41
N GLY A 28 9.56 17.68 -9.71
CA GLY A 28 8.78 18.80 -10.24
C GLY A 28 9.58 20.10 -10.45
N TYR A 29 10.87 20.12 -10.09
CA TYR A 29 11.78 21.24 -10.34
C TYR A 29 13.01 20.76 -11.10
N SER A 30 13.31 21.39 -12.23
CA SER A 30 14.45 21.03 -13.09
C SER A 30 15.76 21.77 -12.76
N GLY A 31 15.72 22.76 -11.86
CA GLY A 31 16.89 23.54 -11.49
C GLY A 31 17.80 22.87 -10.45
N ILE A 32 18.75 23.67 -9.95
CA ILE A 32 19.72 23.25 -8.94
C ILE A 32 19.04 23.15 -7.57
N VAL A 33 19.19 21.99 -6.94
CA VAL A 33 18.69 21.71 -5.58
C VAL A 33 19.90 21.51 -4.67
N ASN A 34 19.90 22.18 -3.53
CA ASN A 34 20.93 22.08 -2.51
C ASN A 34 20.54 21.01 -1.49
N ILE A 35 21.35 19.98 -1.33
CA ILE A 35 21.17 18.95 -0.31
C ILE A 35 22.16 19.24 0.84
N PRO A 36 21.72 19.86 1.95
CA PRO A 36 22.63 20.23 3.04
C PRO A 36 23.13 18.99 3.80
N ASP A 37 24.39 19.03 4.23
CA ASP A 37 25.05 17.92 4.96
C ASP A 37 24.32 17.53 6.25
N SER A 38 23.58 18.46 6.86
CA SER A 38 22.73 18.16 8.01
C SER A 38 21.70 17.06 7.74
N LEU A 39 21.17 16.95 6.51
CA LEU A 39 20.24 15.88 6.15
C LEU A 39 20.92 14.51 6.12
N ARG A 40 22.22 14.46 5.76
CA ARG A 40 23.01 13.22 5.69
C ARG A 40 23.22 12.55 7.05
N SER A 41 22.99 13.29 8.14
CA SER A 41 23.04 12.76 9.51
C SER A 41 21.81 11.93 9.91
N TYR A 42 20.72 12.01 9.14
CA TYR A 42 19.50 11.26 9.44
C TYR A 42 19.71 9.78 9.18
N ASN A 43 19.09 8.95 10.02
CA ASN A 43 19.24 7.51 9.91
C ASN A 43 18.71 7.00 8.55
N GLY A 44 19.51 6.18 7.87
CA GLY A 44 19.15 5.65 6.56
C GLY A 44 18.90 6.74 5.51
N PHE A 45 19.59 7.88 5.62
CA PHE A 45 19.53 8.92 4.59
C PHE A 45 19.85 8.32 3.22
N PHE A 46 19.09 8.72 2.21
CA PHE A 46 19.34 8.35 0.82
C PHE A 46 19.17 9.55 -0.11
N GLU A 47 19.85 9.46 -1.24
CA GLU A 47 19.76 10.40 -2.35
C GLU A 47 19.57 9.59 -3.63
N ASP A 48 18.41 9.73 -4.24
CA ASP A 48 18.03 9.10 -5.51
C ASP A 48 18.08 10.18 -6.60
N THR A 49 19.21 10.22 -7.30
CA THR A 49 19.46 11.22 -8.35
C THR A 49 18.58 11.00 -9.57
N GLU A 50 18.20 9.76 -9.88
CA GLU A 50 17.38 9.42 -11.05
C GLU A 50 15.94 9.88 -10.85
N ARG A 51 15.36 9.58 -9.68
CA ARG A 51 13.99 9.99 -9.34
C ARG A 51 13.91 11.39 -8.76
N ARG A 52 15.05 12.03 -8.51
CA ARG A 52 15.17 13.37 -7.90
C ARG A 52 14.51 13.43 -6.53
N ARG A 53 14.97 12.56 -5.62
CA ARG A 53 14.43 12.42 -4.27
C ARG A 53 15.54 12.33 -3.24
N VAL A 54 15.29 12.90 -2.07
CA VAL A 54 16.08 12.62 -0.87
C VAL A 54 15.15 12.21 0.24
N GLY A 55 15.67 11.46 1.20
CA GLY A 55 14.84 11.01 2.30
C GLY A 55 15.62 10.34 3.39
N PHE A 56 14.91 9.84 4.39
CA PHE A 56 15.49 9.11 5.49
C PHE A 56 14.55 8.00 5.94
N ARG A 57 15.11 7.01 6.64
CA ARG A 57 14.35 5.91 7.21
C ARG A 57 13.56 6.40 8.43
N VAL A 58 12.24 6.22 8.39
CA VAL A 58 11.39 6.54 9.56
C VAL A 58 11.51 5.47 10.65
N GLN A 59 11.22 5.86 11.88
CA GLN A 59 11.23 4.99 13.05
C GLN A 59 10.19 3.86 12.92
N ASN A 60 10.50 2.71 13.53
CA ASN A 60 9.57 1.60 13.49
C ASN A 60 8.35 1.88 14.37
N GLY A 61 7.15 1.57 13.89
CA GLY A 61 5.90 1.78 14.62
C GLY A 61 5.31 3.19 14.53
N SER A 62 5.96 4.13 13.84
CA SER A 62 5.43 5.46 13.53
C SER A 62 4.66 5.50 12.20
N VAL A 63 4.36 4.34 11.59
CA VAL A 63 3.79 4.26 10.25
C VAL A 63 2.34 3.81 10.29
N TYR A 64 1.53 4.53 9.55
CA TYR A 64 0.10 4.39 9.46
C TYR A 64 -0.31 4.31 8.00
N ARG A 65 -1.53 3.82 7.78
CA ARG A 65 -2.10 3.70 6.45
C ARG A 65 -3.51 4.25 6.46
N GLU A 66 -3.79 5.04 5.43
CA GLU A 66 -5.13 5.51 5.14
C GLU A 66 -5.98 4.35 4.59
N THR A 67 -7.14 4.09 5.18
CA THR A 67 -7.97 2.91 4.91
C THR A 67 -8.40 2.75 3.45
N ASN A 68 -8.57 3.86 2.74
CA ASN A 68 -9.14 3.89 1.39
C ASN A 68 -8.11 4.12 0.29
N ILE A 69 -6.83 4.30 0.63
CA ILE A 69 -5.78 4.63 -0.33
C ILE A 69 -4.55 3.74 -0.03
N ALA A 70 -3.81 3.34 -1.05
CA ALA A 70 -2.55 2.61 -0.86
C ALA A 70 -1.42 3.46 -0.25
N ASN A 71 -1.72 4.70 0.15
CA ASN A 71 -0.79 5.63 0.74
C ASN A 71 -0.53 5.25 2.20
N ILE A 72 0.74 5.32 2.55
CA ILE A 72 1.19 5.24 3.94
C ILE A 72 1.72 6.61 4.32
N TYR A 73 1.62 6.92 5.60
CA TYR A 73 2.21 8.12 6.17
C TYR A 73 2.83 7.78 7.53
N SER A 74 3.69 8.66 8.03
CA SER A 74 4.39 8.49 9.28
C SER A 74 4.26 9.72 10.18
N ASN A 75 4.11 9.46 11.48
CA ASN A 75 4.17 10.48 12.52
C ASN A 75 5.56 10.60 13.17
N ASP A 76 6.62 10.15 12.48
CA ASP A 76 7.99 10.28 12.98
C ASP A 76 8.31 11.75 13.29
N PRO A 77 8.69 12.09 14.53
CA PRO A 77 8.92 13.47 14.96
C PRO A 77 10.09 14.15 14.22
N GLN A 78 10.93 13.40 13.50
CA GLN A 78 12.03 13.93 12.71
C GLN A 78 11.57 14.53 11.37
N ILE A 79 10.39 14.15 10.86
CA ILE A 79 9.87 14.59 9.55
C ILE A 79 9.76 16.11 9.45
N PRO A 80 9.12 16.83 10.40
CA PRO A 80 8.99 18.28 10.29
C PRO A 80 10.35 18.99 10.23
N GLN A 81 11.32 18.51 11.00
CA GLN A 81 12.67 19.09 11.02
C GLN A 81 13.44 18.77 9.73
N PHE A 82 13.31 17.55 9.20
CA PHE A 82 13.92 17.16 7.92
C PHE A 82 13.41 18.07 6.77
N ASN A 83 12.08 18.22 6.69
CA ASN A 83 11.43 19.06 5.68
C ASN A 83 11.82 20.53 5.81
N LYS A 84 11.91 21.03 7.05
CA LYS A 84 12.37 22.41 7.33
C LYS A 84 13.80 22.64 6.86
N LEU A 85 14.73 21.73 7.18
CA LEU A 85 16.13 21.85 6.78
C LEU A 85 16.28 21.86 5.25
N PHE A 86 15.58 20.97 4.56
CA PHE A 86 15.56 20.95 3.09
C PHE A 86 14.98 22.24 2.50
N SER A 87 13.85 22.73 3.04
CA SER A 87 13.20 23.95 2.56
C SER A 87 14.09 25.19 2.76
N LEU A 88 14.73 25.34 3.92
CA LEU A 88 15.64 26.45 4.21
C LEU A 88 16.86 26.49 3.27
N ALA A 89 17.38 25.33 2.87
CA ALA A 89 18.49 25.26 1.90
C ALA A 89 18.07 25.56 0.46
N ASN A 90 16.77 25.60 0.18
CA ASN A 90 16.19 25.68 -1.17
C ASN A 90 15.14 26.78 -1.32
N VAL A 91 15.27 27.87 -0.56
CA VAL A 91 14.37 29.05 -0.61
C VAL A 91 14.34 29.73 -1.99
N HIS A 92 15.33 29.47 -2.84
CA HIS A 92 15.41 30.00 -4.21
C HIS A 92 14.50 29.27 -5.20
N ILE A 93 13.94 28.10 -4.85
CA ILE A 93 13.06 27.35 -5.76
C ILE A 93 11.71 28.08 -5.88
N PRO A 94 11.33 28.54 -7.09
CA PRO A 94 10.05 29.18 -7.31
C PRO A 94 8.91 28.17 -7.13
N ASN A 95 7.77 28.61 -6.61
CA ASN A 95 6.58 27.77 -6.38
C ASN A 95 6.90 26.47 -5.63
N PHE A 96 7.76 26.55 -4.60
CA PHE A 96 8.27 25.41 -3.84
C PHE A 96 7.18 24.38 -3.48
N SER A 97 6.03 24.83 -2.96
CA SER A 97 4.93 23.94 -2.55
C SER A 97 4.25 23.19 -3.70
N GLN A 98 4.40 23.65 -4.94
CA GLN A 98 3.87 22.98 -6.13
C GLN A 98 4.90 22.04 -6.76
N SER A 99 6.18 22.43 -6.72
CA SER A 99 7.29 21.67 -7.32
C SER A 99 7.86 20.58 -6.42
N ILE A 100 7.71 20.72 -5.10
CA ILE A 100 8.23 19.79 -4.10
C ILE A 100 7.07 19.02 -3.47
N LYS A 101 7.19 17.70 -3.47
CA LYS A 101 6.23 16.79 -2.83
C LYS A 101 6.91 16.05 -1.69
N THR A 102 6.15 15.72 -0.65
CA THR A 102 6.64 14.87 0.44
C THR A 102 5.67 13.73 0.65
N TYR A 103 6.19 12.52 0.81
CA TYR A 103 5.38 11.33 1.07
C TYR A 103 6.25 10.22 1.67
N ASP A 104 5.58 9.22 2.25
CA ASP A 104 6.25 8.04 2.76
C ASP A 104 6.06 6.86 1.82
N PHE A 105 7.08 6.01 1.70
CA PHE A 105 7.01 4.80 0.89
C PHE A 105 7.69 3.61 1.56
N ASP A 106 7.16 2.42 1.31
CA ASP A 106 7.72 1.16 1.80
C ASP A 106 8.63 0.56 0.73
N SER A 107 9.89 0.31 1.06
CA SER A 107 10.86 -0.32 0.15
C SER A 107 10.47 -1.73 -0.26
N GLY A 108 9.65 -2.43 0.55
CA GLY A 108 9.09 -3.73 0.24
C GLY A 108 7.84 -3.68 -0.66
N GLY A 109 7.45 -2.47 -1.10
CA GLY A 109 6.26 -2.21 -1.90
C GLY A 109 4.99 -2.01 -1.07
N THR A 110 4.06 -1.23 -1.60
CA THR A 110 2.75 -0.99 -1.01
C THR A 110 1.80 -2.14 -1.33
N SER A 111 1.92 -3.28 -0.64
CA SER A 111 0.76 -4.19 -0.64
C SER A 111 -0.34 -3.54 0.15
N VAL A 112 -1.51 -3.41 -0.46
CA VAL A 112 -2.78 -3.26 0.26
C VAL A 112 -2.94 -4.50 1.14
N PRO A 113 -2.87 -4.43 2.48
CA PRO A 113 -3.45 -5.50 3.27
C PRO A 113 -4.94 -5.48 2.92
N LEU A 114 -5.43 -6.55 2.30
CA LEU A 114 -6.86 -6.72 2.12
C LEU A 114 -7.49 -6.60 3.50
N PRO A 115 -8.57 -5.80 3.67
CA PRO A 115 -9.33 -5.81 4.91
C PRO A 115 -9.64 -7.26 5.27
N GLU A 116 -9.53 -7.64 6.55
CA GLU A 116 -9.80 -9.03 6.98
C GLU A 116 -11.18 -9.49 6.53
N SER A 117 -12.17 -8.59 6.51
CA SER A 117 -13.51 -8.84 5.96
C SER A 117 -13.53 -9.22 4.49
N VAL A 118 -12.66 -8.62 3.66
CA VAL A 118 -12.53 -8.94 2.24
C VAL A 118 -11.80 -10.28 2.06
N LYS A 119 -10.82 -10.56 2.93
CA LYS A 119 -10.11 -11.84 2.94
C LYS A 119 -11.04 -13.00 3.30
N ASP A 120 -11.84 -12.84 4.35
CA ASP A 120 -12.84 -13.82 4.79
C ASP A 120 -13.91 -14.04 3.72
N TRP A 121 -14.34 -12.97 3.05
CA TRP A 121 -15.29 -13.05 1.92
C TRP A 121 -14.70 -13.78 0.71
N LEU A 122 -13.44 -13.50 0.35
CA LEU A 122 -12.73 -14.20 -0.73
C LEU A 122 -12.55 -15.69 -0.43
N ASP A 123 -12.16 -16.04 0.80
CA ASP A 123 -11.96 -17.43 1.22
C ASP A 123 -13.29 -18.21 1.17
N LYS A 124 -14.39 -17.57 1.57
CA LYS A 124 -15.73 -18.17 1.48
C LYS A 124 -16.16 -18.42 0.03
N ILE A 125 -16.01 -17.43 -0.84
CA ILE A 125 -16.35 -17.56 -2.27
C ILE A 125 -15.51 -18.62 -2.96
N PHE A 126 -14.19 -18.66 -2.68
CA PHE A 126 -13.32 -19.67 -3.26
C PHE A 126 -13.75 -21.08 -2.87
N LYS A 127 -14.16 -21.28 -1.61
CA LYS A 127 -14.66 -22.56 -1.13
C LYS A 127 -15.97 -22.95 -1.82
N GLU A 128 -16.92 -22.02 -1.90
CA GLU A 128 -18.21 -22.25 -2.55
C GLU A 128 -18.04 -22.58 -4.05
N ILE A 129 -17.20 -21.84 -4.79
CA ILE A 129 -16.92 -22.11 -6.21
C ILE A 129 -16.25 -23.47 -6.38
N LYS A 130 -15.28 -23.80 -5.52
CA LYS A 130 -14.59 -25.09 -5.55
C LYS A 130 -15.58 -26.24 -5.32
N ASP A 131 -16.46 -26.10 -4.34
CA ASP A 131 -17.46 -27.12 -4.00
C ASP A 131 -18.48 -27.29 -5.14
N ILE A 132 -18.94 -26.19 -5.75
CA ILE A 132 -19.84 -26.22 -6.92
C ILE A 132 -19.16 -26.93 -8.10
N LEU A 133 -17.90 -26.60 -8.40
CA LEU A 133 -17.14 -27.27 -9.46
C LEU A 133 -16.95 -28.76 -9.19
N LEU A 134 -16.68 -29.13 -7.94
CA LEU A 134 -16.51 -30.53 -7.55
C LEU A 134 -17.82 -31.31 -7.69
N ILE A 135 -18.93 -30.76 -7.20
CA ILE A 135 -20.26 -31.36 -7.29
C ILE A 135 -20.68 -31.48 -8.77
N GLY A 136 -20.46 -30.44 -9.57
CA GLY A 136 -20.72 -30.45 -11.00
C GLY A 136 -19.92 -31.53 -11.72
N LEU A 137 -18.65 -31.69 -11.37
CA LEU A 137 -17.79 -32.76 -11.89
C LEU A 137 -18.31 -34.15 -11.49
N CYS A 138 -18.71 -34.33 -10.23
CA CYS A 138 -19.29 -35.59 -9.74
C CYS A 138 -20.60 -35.93 -10.46
N ILE A 139 -21.50 -34.97 -10.64
CA ILE A 139 -22.76 -35.15 -11.38
C ILE A 139 -22.47 -35.51 -12.84
N TYR A 140 -21.53 -34.80 -13.48
CA TYR A 140 -21.13 -35.08 -14.85
C TYR A 140 -20.55 -36.50 -15.00
N LEU A 141 -19.67 -36.91 -14.08
CA LEU A 141 -19.09 -38.26 -14.08
C LEU A 141 -20.15 -39.33 -13.81
N ALA A 142 -21.05 -39.12 -12.85
CA ALA A 142 -22.15 -40.03 -12.56
C ALA A 142 -23.10 -40.17 -13.77
N TRP A 143 -23.43 -39.07 -14.45
CA TRP A 143 -24.22 -39.10 -15.67
C TRP A 143 -23.47 -39.77 -16.83
N LYS A 144 -22.16 -39.59 -16.95
CA LYS A 144 -21.35 -40.25 -18.00
C LYS A 144 -21.23 -41.76 -17.79
N ILE A 145 -21.16 -42.22 -16.54
CA ILE A 145 -20.98 -43.64 -16.20
C ILE A 145 -22.33 -44.37 -16.18
N PHE A 146 -23.37 -43.77 -15.57
CA PHE A 146 -24.65 -44.42 -15.31
C PHE A 146 -25.82 -43.84 -16.13
N GLY A 147 -25.60 -42.78 -16.91
CA GLY A 147 -26.67 -42.11 -17.65
C GLY A 147 -27.35 -42.98 -18.71
N ASP A 148 -26.63 -43.95 -19.29
CA ASP A 148 -27.20 -44.91 -20.23
C ASP A 148 -28.12 -45.95 -19.53
N GLU A 149 -27.80 -46.33 -18.29
CA GLU A 149 -28.65 -47.24 -17.47
C GLU A 149 -29.88 -46.51 -16.92
N ILE A 150 -29.74 -45.24 -16.52
CA ILE A 150 -30.82 -44.42 -15.94
C ILE A 150 -31.79 -43.90 -17.02
N MET A 151 -31.30 -43.51 -18.21
CA MET A 151 -32.16 -42.99 -19.28
C MET A 151 -32.89 -44.08 -20.09
N GLY A 152 -32.78 -45.35 -19.70
CA GLY A 152 -33.57 -46.43 -20.29
C GLY A 152 -33.43 -46.52 -21.81
N ARG A 153 -32.27 -46.17 -22.37
CA ARG A 153 -31.99 -46.47 -23.78
C ARG A 153 -31.82 -47.98 -23.90
N LYS A 154 -32.93 -48.66 -24.19
CA LYS A 154 -32.92 -49.99 -24.79
C LYS A 154 -31.96 -49.95 -25.96
N LYS A 155 -30.74 -50.48 -25.75
CA LYS A 155 -29.92 -50.97 -26.85
C LYS A 155 -30.78 -51.98 -27.59
N ARG A 156 -31.05 -51.69 -28.87
CA ARG A 156 -31.55 -52.67 -29.83
C ARG A 156 -30.64 -53.90 -29.82
#